data_AF-A0A840KGV9-F1
#
_entry.id   AF-A0A840KGV9-F1
#
_cell.length_a   1.000
_cell.length_b   1.000
_cell.length_c   1.000
_cell.angle_alpha   90.00
_cell.angle_beta   90.00
_cell.angle_gamma   90.00
#
_symmetry.space_group_name_H-M   'P 1'
#
loop_
_entity.id
_entity.type
_entity.pdbx_description
1 polymer ?
#
loop_
_entity_poly.entity_id
_entity_poly.type
_entity_poly.pdbx_seq_one_letter_code
_entity_poly.pdbx_strand_id
1 'polypeptide(L)'
;MVYKGEKLIQGTPNDKKLLEFYRNLKKKISKNSKKLEDTLEETSQTIKYENGRMGYVDGLYDGIEVSHKPRGFESLKDIEEFDPKYGRGIVTSFEDYEGYFYRNFDTKKKIFTFNHGFANDLPKWVEDVKVPLVQGKGIPTQAYFTLRQMKLLNIAEGEIQMVKMSQIQNLDTAAFIHQVTGGKIIRNFDSVDILAAPSNEYMKTVMTQAGYEAMSGRITGKGIYQTVKQLKTGKFSLNPKFNGSYEAFMKEYGLSWDSKLYIDYNIEVKVKYVK
;
A
#
# COMPACT_ATOMS: atom_id res chain seq x y z
N MET A 1 -8.78 33.49 14.64
CA MET A 1 -9.58 32.86 13.56
C MET A 1 -10.77 33.75 13.27
N VAL A 2 -10.68 34.59 12.23
CA VAL A 2 -11.81 35.41 11.74
C VAL A 2 -11.83 35.23 10.23
N TYR A 3 -12.94 34.68 9.74
CA TYR A 3 -13.23 34.51 8.33
C TYR A 3 -13.68 35.87 7.76
N LYS A 4 -12.87 36.47 6.89
CA LYS A 4 -13.28 37.58 6.02
C LYS A 4 -12.53 37.50 4.69
N GLY A 5 -13.28 37.53 3.60
CA GLY A 5 -12.77 37.95 2.30
C GLY A 5 -12.32 36.81 1.38
N GLU A 6 -13.03 36.69 0.28
CA GLU A 6 -12.76 35.82 -0.86
C GLU A 6 -11.35 36.02 -1.42
N LYS A 7 -10.51 34.98 -1.31
CA LYS A 7 -9.58 34.49 -2.34
C LYS A 7 -8.90 33.24 -1.81
N LEU A 8 -9.39 32.07 -2.23
CA LEU A 8 -8.58 30.86 -2.15
C LEU A 8 -7.45 31.02 -3.14
N ILE A 9 -6.25 31.30 -2.61
CA ILE A 9 -5.01 31.28 -3.38
C ILE A 9 -4.89 29.86 -3.92
N GLN A 10 -5.05 29.68 -5.24
CA GLN A 10 -4.73 28.43 -5.92
C GLN A 10 -3.23 28.22 -5.79
N GLY A 11 -2.81 27.25 -4.96
CA GLY A 11 -1.40 27.09 -4.64
C GLY A 11 -0.87 25.67 -4.51
N THR A 12 -1.69 24.61 -4.44
CA THR A 12 -1.22 23.21 -4.34
C THR A 12 -2.29 22.20 -4.80
N PRO A 13 -1.94 20.95 -5.13
CA PRO A 13 -2.91 19.85 -5.32
C PRO A 13 -3.83 19.62 -4.11
N ASN A 14 -3.36 19.93 -2.90
CA ASN A 14 -4.14 19.85 -1.66
C ASN A 14 -5.25 20.90 -1.60
N ASP A 15 -5.07 22.08 -2.21
CA ASP A 15 -6.10 23.12 -2.23
C ASP A 15 -7.31 22.73 -3.07
N LYS A 16 -7.11 21.96 -4.16
CA LYS A 16 -8.22 21.41 -4.95
C LYS A 16 -9.02 20.38 -4.17
N LYS A 17 -8.36 19.46 -3.47
CA LYS A 17 -9.03 18.48 -2.58
C LYS A 17 -9.79 19.19 -1.46
N LEU A 18 -9.21 20.24 -0.87
CA LEU A 18 -9.84 21.04 0.17
C LEU A 18 -11.07 21.80 -0.36
N LEU A 19 -10.96 22.43 -1.53
CA LEU A 19 -12.06 23.12 -2.21
C LEU A 19 -13.20 22.17 -2.58
N GLU A 20 -12.88 20.98 -3.06
CA GLU A 20 -13.85 19.94 -3.39
C GLU A 20 -14.55 19.41 -2.13
N PHE A 21 -13.79 19.20 -1.05
CA PHE A 21 -14.33 18.90 0.27
C PHE A 21 -15.29 20.00 0.74
N TYR A 22 -14.90 21.28 0.71
CA TYR A 22 -15.77 22.39 1.10
C TYR A 22 -17.02 22.52 0.22
N ARG A 23 -16.92 22.27 -1.09
CA ARG A 23 -18.08 22.25 -2.00
C ARG A 23 -19.04 21.10 -1.70
N ASN A 24 -18.51 19.92 -1.40
CA ASN A 24 -19.31 18.75 -1.01
C ASN A 24 -19.96 18.94 0.37
N LEU A 25 -19.22 19.50 1.33
CA LEU A 25 -19.71 19.88 2.65
C LEU A 25 -20.87 20.88 2.52
N LYS A 26 -20.70 21.97 1.76
CA LYS A 26 -21.72 23.01 1.55
C LYS A 26 -22.97 22.49 0.84
N LYS A 27 -22.82 21.55 -0.11
CA LYS A 27 -23.97 20.90 -0.79
C LYS A 27 -24.71 19.91 0.12
N LYS A 28 -24.06 19.32 1.11
CA LYS A 28 -24.64 18.29 2.00
C LYS A 28 -25.17 18.87 3.32
N ILE A 29 -24.66 20.01 3.80
CA ILE A 29 -25.21 20.75 4.94
C ILE A 29 -26.69 21.13 4.73
N SER A 30 -27.13 21.32 3.48
CA SER A 30 -28.55 21.59 3.17
C SER A 30 -29.46 20.36 3.14
N LYS A 31 -28.92 19.14 3.32
CA LYS A 31 -29.67 17.87 3.26
C LYS A 31 -29.20 16.88 4.34
N ASN A 32 -29.91 16.89 5.46
CA ASN A 32 -29.95 15.85 6.51
C ASN A 32 -28.60 15.56 7.23
N SER A 33 -28.59 15.64 8.57
CA SER A 33 -27.38 15.54 9.42
C SER A 33 -26.62 14.23 9.23
N LYS A 34 -27.33 13.11 9.07
CA LYS A 34 -26.72 11.78 8.89
C LYS A 34 -25.82 11.70 7.66
N LYS A 35 -26.25 12.31 6.54
CA LYS A 35 -25.47 12.30 5.28
C LYS A 35 -24.17 13.11 5.40
N LEU A 36 -24.16 14.12 6.28
CA LEU A 36 -22.97 14.91 6.59
C LEU A 36 -22.00 14.10 7.45
N GLU A 37 -22.48 13.42 8.48
CA GLU A 37 -21.70 12.52 9.34
C GLU A 37 -21.02 11.42 8.51
N ASP A 38 -21.78 10.72 7.66
CA ASP A 38 -21.24 9.67 6.77
C ASP A 38 -20.11 10.20 5.87
N THR A 39 -20.24 11.44 5.38
CA THR A 39 -19.24 12.06 4.49
C THR A 39 -17.98 12.47 5.25
N LEU A 40 -18.14 12.99 6.45
CA LEU A 40 -17.01 13.35 7.31
C LEU A 40 -16.24 12.11 7.75
N GLU A 41 -16.95 11.02 8.05
CA GLU A 41 -16.35 9.75 8.39
C GLU A 41 -15.61 9.13 7.20
N GLU A 42 -16.24 9.04 6.02
CA GLU A 42 -15.59 8.60 4.77
C GLU A 42 -14.31 9.40 4.49
N THR A 43 -14.37 10.73 4.64
CA THR A 43 -13.22 11.60 4.39
C THR A 43 -12.12 11.37 5.42
N SER A 44 -12.47 11.25 6.70
CA SER A 44 -11.52 10.98 7.78
C SER A 44 -10.80 9.64 7.58
N GLN A 45 -11.55 8.59 7.25
CA GLN A 45 -11.01 7.27 6.96
C GLN A 45 -10.15 7.27 5.69
N THR A 46 -10.58 7.99 4.63
CA THR A 46 -9.77 8.18 3.43
C THR A 46 -8.44 8.85 3.77
N ILE A 47 -8.46 9.93 4.57
CA ILE A 47 -7.23 10.64 4.96
C ILE A 47 -6.33 9.75 5.82
N LYS A 48 -6.91 8.94 6.72
CA LYS A 48 -6.15 7.96 7.50
C LYS A 48 -5.49 6.93 6.59
N TYR A 49 -6.22 6.37 5.62
CA TYR A 49 -5.68 5.43 4.64
C TYR A 49 -4.60 6.04 3.74
N GLU A 50 -4.85 7.21 3.15
CA GLU A 50 -3.87 7.91 2.31
C GLU A 50 -2.58 8.26 3.07
N ASN A 51 -2.66 8.42 4.40
CA ASN A 51 -1.50 8.67 5.27
C ASN A 51 -0.98 7.40 5.99
N GLY A 52 -1.43 6.20 5.62
CA GLY A 52 -0.92 4.94 6.18
C GLY A 52 -1.39 4.60 7.61
N ARG A 53 -2.37 5.31 8.15
CA ARG A 53 -2.84 5.19 9.54
C ARG A 53 -4.23 4.55 9.65
N MET A 54 -4.48 3.47 8.93
CA MET A 54 -5.72 2.70 9.12
C MET A 54 -5.59 1.72 10.27
N GLY A 55 -6.44 1.89 11.30
CA GLY A 55 -6.59 0.93 12.37
C GLY A 55 -7.35 -0.32 11.93
N TYR A 56 -7.41 -1.31 12.81
CA TYR A 56 -8.22 -2.52 12.63
C TYR A 56 -9.70 -2.17 12.44
N VAL A 57 -10.34 -2.76 11.43
CA VAL A 57 -11.78 -2.68 11.19
C VAL A 57 -12.41 -4.02 11.54
N ASP A 58 -13.29 -4.02 12.53
CA ASP A 58 -13.90 -5.23 13.05
C ASP A 58 -14.72 -5.97 11.97
N GLY A 59 -14.54 -7.29 11.90
CA GLY A 59 -15.19 -8.16 10.91
C GLY A 59 -14.74 -7.96 9.45
N LEU A 60 -13.76 -7.09 9.15
CA LEU A 60 -13.30 -6.86 7.78
C LEU A 60 -12.68 -8.12 7.18
N TYR A 61 -11.72 -8.73 7.90
CA TYR A 61 -11.09 -9.96 7.44
C TYR A 61 -12.11 -11.08 7.29
N ASP A 62 -12.96 -11.29 8.29
CA ASP A 62 -14.01 -12.31 8.28
C ASP A 62 -15.01 -12.12 7.14
N GLY A 63 -15.36 -10.86 6.82
CA GLY A 63 -16.27 -10.49 5.74
C GLY A 63 -15.72 -10.73 4.32
N ILE A 64 -14.45 -11.11 4.16
CA ILE A 64 -13.90 -11.50 2.85
C ILE A 64 -14.30 -12.93 2.51
N GLU A 65 -15.22 -13.08 1.57
CA GLU A 65 -15.70 -14.37 1.09
C GLU A 65 -14.88 -14.86 -0.11
N VAL A 66 -14.25 -16.03 0.01
CA VAL A 66 -13.37 -16.58 -1.04
C VAL A 66 -14.12 -17.14 -2.25
N SER A 67 -15.43 -17.32 -2.16
CA SER A 67 -16.29 -17.71 -3.28
C SER A 67 -16.90 -16.50 -4.00
N HIS A 68 -16.83 -15.32 -3.40
CA HIS A 68 -17.38 -14.10 -3.99
C HIS A 68 -16.49 -13.61 -5.12
N LYS A 69 -17.12 -13.23 -6.23
CA LYS A 69 -16.48 -12.54 -7.35
C LYS A 69 -16.92 -11.08 -7.30
N PRO A 70 -16.05 -10.15 -6.88
CA PRO A 70 -16.43 -8.77 -6.76
C PRO A 70 -16.79 -8.16 -8.11
N ARG A 71 -17.69 -7.17 -8.08
CA ARG A 71 -18.12 -6.43 -9.26
C ARG A 71 -16.92 -5.78 -9.94
N GLY A 72 -16.80 -5.96 -11.26
CA GLY A 72 -15.66 -5.52 -12.05
C GLY A 72 -14.44 -6.45 -11.96
N PHE A 73 -14.57 -7.62 -11.33
CA PHE A 73 -13.55 -8.67 -11.27
C PHE A 73 -14.16 -10.05 -11.57
N GLU A 74 -15.15 -10.12 -12.47
CA GLU A 74 -15.90 -11.34 -12.77
C GLU A 74 -15.02 -12.44 -13.41
N SER A 75 -13.98 -12.03 -14.14
CA SER A 75 -12.95 -12.91 -14.75
C SER A 75 -11.84 -13.35 -13.79
N LEU A 76 -11.99 -13.08 -12.49
CA LEU A 76 -11.09 -13.55 -11.44
C LEU A 76 -10.81 -15.05 -11.55
N LYS A 77 -9.51 -15.39 -11.51
CA LYS A 77 -9.00 -16.75 -11.38
C LYS A 77 -7.95 -16.82 -10.28
N ASP A 78 -8.10 -17.81 -9.40
CA ASP A 78 -7.11 -18.15 -8.38
C ASP A 78 -6.48 -19.49 -8.73
N ILE A 79 -5.15 -19.51 -8.82
CA ILE A 79 -4.36 -20.70 -9.17
C ILE A 79 -3.44 -21.00 -8.00
N GLU A 80 -3.50 -22.23 -7.50
CA GLU A 80 -2.51 -22.72 -6.54
C GLU A 80 -1.18 -22.97 -7.25
N GLU A 81 -0.11 -22.45 -6.68
CA GLU A 81 1.25 -22.64 -7.18
C GLU A 81 2.17 -23.01 -6.03
N PHE A 82 3.22 -23.78 -6.29
CA PHE A 82 4.23 -24.08 -5.30
C PHE A 82 5.57 -23.51 -5.73
N ASP A 83 6.12 -22.63 -4.88
CA ASP A 83 7.46 -22.11 -5.06
C ASP A 83 8.43 -22.83 -4.10
N PRO A 84 9.50 -23.48 -4.58
CA PRO A 84 10.46 -24.19 -3.72
C PRO A 84 11.11 -23.32 -2.64
N LYS A 85 11.20 -22.01 -2.86
CA LYS A 85 11.81 -21.04 -1.94
C LYS A 85 10.79 -20.42 -0.98
N TYR A 86 9.56 -20.19 -1.44
CA TYR A 86 8.54 -19.44 -0.69
C TYR A 86 7.36 -20.28 -0.17
N GLY A 87 7.26 -21.56 -0.57
CA GLY A 87 6.18 -22.45 -0.16
C GLY A 87 4.93 -22.35 -1.04
N ARG A 88 3.79 -22.79 -0.50
CA ARG A 88 2.50 -22.74 -1.19
C ARG A 88 2.12 -21.31 -1.50
N GLY A 89 1.64 -21.05 -2.70
CA GLY A 89 1.22 -19.74 -3.16
C GLY A 89 -0.11 -19.76 -3.89
N ILE A 90 -0.68 -18.57 -3.98
CA ILE A 90 -1.89 -18.30 -4.78
C ILE A 90 -1.53 -17.18 -5.75
N VAL A 91 -1.70 -17.47 -7.03
CA VAL A 91 -1.71 -16.47 -8.10
C VAL A 91 -3.16 -16.09 -8.36
N THR A 92 -3.49 -14.83 -8.12
CA THR A 92 -4.78 -14.25 -8.46
C THR A 92 -4.63 -13.39 -9.71
N SER A 93 -5.26 -13.78 -10.80
CA SER A 93 -5.21 -13.11 -12.12
C SER A 93 -6.60 -12.76 -12.62
N PHE A 94 -6.65 -11.89 -13.62
CA PHE A 94 -7.89 -11.40 -14.23
C PHE A 94 -7.76 -11.48 -15.75
N GLU A 95 -8.77 -11.98 -16.46
CA GLU A 95 -8.68 -12.05 -17.93
C GLU A 95 -8.81 -10.66 -18.57
N ASP A 96 -9.59 -9.78 -17.94
CA ASP A 96 -9.91 -8.45 -18.47
C ASP A 96 -8.85 -7.39 -18.12
N TYR A 97 -7.83 -7.73 -17.33
CA TYR A 97 -6.82 -6.78 -16.87
C TYR A 97 -5.41 -7.34 -16.97
N GLU A 98 -4.47 -6.48 -17.36
CA GLU A 98 -3.04 -6.81 -17.27
C GLU A 98 -2.56 -6.69 -15.82
N GLY A 99 -2.72 -7.76 -15.06
CA GLY A 99 -2.31 -7.77 -13.65
C GLY A 99 -2.48 -9.11 -12.96
N TYR A 100 -1.67 -9.32 -11.92
CA TYR A 100 -1.85 -10.43 -10.99
C TYR A 100 -1.25 -10.10 -9.62
N PHE A 101 -1.77 -10.77 -8.61
CA PHE A 101 -1.21 -10.79 -7.27
C PHE A 101 -0.67 -12.18 -6.97
N TYR A 102 0.57 -12.28 -6.51
CA TYR A 102 1.17 -13.53 -6.09
C TYR A 102 1.64 -13.45 -4.64
N ARG A 103 1.07 -14.31 -3.79
CA ARG A 103 1.41 -14.43 -2.38
C ARG A 103 1.73 -15.86 -2.06
N ASN A 104 2.70 -16.06 -1.18
CA ASN A 104 3.11 -17.38 -0.72
C ASN A 104 3.14 -17.43 0.80
N PHE A 105 2.96 -18.63 1.34
CA PHE A 105 3.13 -18.92 2.75
C PHE A 105 3.98 -20.17 2.95
N ASP A 106 5.10 -20.00 3.66
CA ASP A 106 5.94 -21.09 4.12
C ASP A 106 5.43 -21.52 5.52
N THR A 107 4.69 -22.62 5.58
CA THR A 107 4.09 -23.16 6.82
C THR A 107 5.12 -23.63 7.83
N LYS A 108 6.35 -23.98 7.40
CA LYS A 108 7.43 -24.40 8.30
C LYS A 108 8.15 -23.20 8.91
N LYS A 109 8.45 -22.19 8.08
CA LYS A 109 9.15 -20.98 8.52
C LYS A 109 8.21 -19.91 9.07
N LYS A 110 6.89 -20.07 8.90
CA LYS A 110 5.86 -19.11 9.30
C LYS A 110 6.04 -17.74 8.62
N ILE A 111 6.43 -17.76 7.34
CA ILE A 111 6.73 -16.57 6.53
C ILE A 111 5.64 -16.36 5.48
N PHE A 112 4.97 -15.23 5.54
CA PHE A 112 4.07 -14.76 4.48
C PHE A 112 4.80 -13.82 3.52
N THR A 113 4.82 -14.14 2.23
CA THR A 113 5.64 -13.45 1.23
C THR A 113 4.78 -12.69 0.22
N PHE A 114 5.08 -11.40 0.07
CA PHE A 114 4.60 -10.51 -0.99
C PHE A 114 5.60 -10.60 -2.16
N ASN A 115 5.33 -11.49 -3.12
CA ASN A 115 6.22 -11.71 -4.26
C ASN A 115 5.98 -10.67 -5.36
N HIS A 116 4.81 -10.71 -6.01
CA HIS A 116 4.48 -9.79 -7.09
C HIS A 116 3.08 -9.20 -6.92
N GLY A 117 2.94 -7.96 -7.33
CA GLY A 117 1.66 -7.27 -7.43
C GLY A 117 1.74 -6.35 -8.63
N PHE A 118 1.33 -6.83 -9.79
CA PHE A 118 1.19 -6.01 -10.98
C PHE A 118 -0.28 -5.63 -11.09
N ALA A 119 -0.57 -4.34 -11.05
CA ALA A 119 -1.93 -3.82 -10.95
C ALA A 119 -2.20 -2.74 -12.00
N ASN A 120 -1.58 -2.87 -13.17
CA ASN A 120 -1.86 -1.94 -14.26
C ASN A 120 -3.34 -2.07 -14.63
N ASP A 121 -4.02 -0.93 -14.73
CA ASP A 121 -5.42 -0.79 -15.13
C ASP A 121 -6.46 -1.52 -14.26
N LEU A 122 -6.08 -2.11 -13.12
CA LEU A 122 -7.05 -2.64 -12.16
C LEU A 122 -7.85 -1.49 -11.52
N PRO A 123 -9.17 -1.67 -11.28
CA PRO A 123 -9.92 -0.78 -10.42
C PRO A 123 -9.20 -0.59 -9.09
N LYS A 124 -9.19 0.63 -8.55
CA LYS A 124 -8.44 0.94 -7.31
C LYS A 124 -9.10 0.35 -6.05
N TRP A 125 -10.41 0.12 -6.12
CA TRP A 125 -11.24 -0.29 -5.01
C TRP A 125 -12.11 -1.48 -5.40
N VAL A 126 -12.36 -2.34 -4.42
CA VAL A 126 -13.38 -3.37 -4.43
C VAL A 126 -14.52 -2.85 -3.57
N GLU A 127 -15.61 -2.43 -4.21
CA GLU A 127 -16.67 -1.62 -3.59
C GLU A 127 -17.80 -2.48 -2.99
N ASP A 128 -18.07 -3.65 -3.59
CA ASP A 128 -19.16 -4.56 -3.21
C ASP A 128 -18.73 -5.55 -2.13
N VAL A 129 -18.30 -5.02 -1.00
CA VAL A 129 -17.81 -5.78 0.16
C VAL A 129 -18.76 -5.64 1.35
N LYS A 130 -18.87 -6.69 2.16
CA LYS A 130 -19.70 -6.70 3.38
C LYS A 130 -19.25 -5.67 4.41
N VAL A 131 -17.95 -5.55 4.59
CA VAL A 131 -17.31 -4.62 5.54
C VAL A 131 -16.22 -3.85 4.79
N PRO A 132 -16.42 -2.56 4.49
CA PRO A 132 -15.44 -1.77 3.76
C PRO A 132 -14.29 -1.33 4.66
N LEU A 133 -13.07 -1.21 4.10
CA LEU A 133 -11.95 -0.58 4.80
C LEU A 133 -12.18 0.93 4.92
N VAL A 134 -12.73 1.53 3.86
CA VAL A 134 -13.11 2.95 3.83
C VAL A 134 -14.59 3.02 3.47
N GLN A 135 -15.40 3.52 4.40
CA GLN A 135 -16.84 3.70 4.22
C GLN A 135 -17.11 4.52 2.95
N GLY A 136 -18.08 4.07 2.14
CA GLY A 136 -18.41 4.70 0.86
C GLY A 136 -17.46 4.38 -0.32
N LYS A 137 -16.32 3.70 -0.08
CA LYS A 137 -15.36 3.32 -1.13
C LYS A 137 -15.09 1.82 -1.22
N GLY A 138 -15.08 1.09 -0.11
CA GLY A 138 -14.76 -0.34 -0.10
C GLY A 138 -13.36 -0.66 0.42
N ILE A 139 -12.72 -1.66 -0.16
CA ILE A 139 -11.36 -2.10 0.19
C ILE A 139 -10.42 -1.85 -1.00
N PRO A 140 -9.22 -1.28 -0.81
CA PRO A 140 -8.24 -1.14 -1.88
C PRO A 140 -7.95 -2.50 -2.52
N THR A 141 -7.93 -2.57 -3.85
CA THR A 141 -7.87 -3.83 -4.60
C THR A 141 -6.73 -4.74 -4.17
N GLN A 142 -5.52 -4.19 -4.03
CA GLN A 142 -4.35 -4.96 -3.59
C GLN A 142 -4.56 -5.56 -2.18
N ALA A 143 -5.16 -4.79 -1.27
CA ALA A 143 -5.40 -5.22 0.11
C ALA A 143 -6.50 -6.29 0.15
N TYR A 144 -7.59 -6.10 -0.58
CA TYR A 144 -8.67 -7.08 -0.72
C TYR A 144 -8.12 -8.43 -1.19
N PHE A 145 -7.41 -8.44 -2.32
CA PHE A 145 -6.89 -9.69 -2.89
C PHE A 145 -5.81 -10.32 -2.02
N THR A 146 -4.99 -9.55 -1.30
CA THR A 146 -4.02 -10.15 -0.38
C THR A 146 -4.70 -10.81 0.83
N LEU A 147 -5.69 -10.15 1.45
CA LEU A 147 -6.44 -10.76 2.55
C LEU A 147 -7.23 -12.00 2.09
N ARG A 148 -7.81 -11.94 0.90
CA ARG A 148 -8.46 -13.08 0.23
C ARG A 148 -7.48 -14.24 -0.02
N GLN A 149 -6.27 -13.95 -0.49
CA GLN A 149 -5.22 -14.96 -0.72
C GLN A 149 -4.73 -15.58 0.59
N MET A 150 -4.69 -14.84 1.70
CA MET A 150 -4.39 -15.41 3.01
C MET A 150 -5.42 -16.47 3.41
N LYS A 151 -6.72 -16.23 3.14
CA LYS A 151 -7.78 -17.23 3.37
C LYS A 151 -7.65 -18.44 2.45
N LEU A 152 -7.40 -18.24 1.16
CA LEU A 152 -7.16 -19.34 0.20
C LEU A 152 -5.94 -20.18 0.60
N LEU A 153 -4.91 -19.53 1.12
CA LEU A 153 -3.72 -20.19 1.69
C LEU A 153 -3.99 -20.85 3.04
N ASN A 154 -5.23 -20.90 3.54
CA ASN A 154 -5.63 -21.52 4.80
C ASN A 154 -4.65 -21.22 5.96
N ILE A 155 -4.21 -19.95 6.04
CA ILE A 155 -3.29 -19.51 7.09
C ILE A 155 -4.09 -19.36 8.37
N ALA A 156 -3.71 -20.08 9.43
CA ALA A 156 -4.39 -19.97 10.70
C ALA A 156 -4.09 -18.61 11.37
N GLU A 157 -5.01 -18.18 12.24
CA GLU A 157 -4.79 -17.04 13.11
C GLU A 157 -3.53 -17.24 13.96
N GLY A 158 -2.73 -16.18 14.14
CA GLY A 158 -1.46 -16.27 14.86
C GLY A 158 -0.33 -17.00 14.14
N GLU A 159 -0.57 -17.59 12.97
CA GLU A 159 0.41 -18.45 12.32
C GLU A 159 1.55 -17.67 11.64
N ILE A 160 1.32 -16.43 11.22
CA ILE A 160 2.37 -15.61 10.57
C ILE A 160 3.28 -15.02 11.64
N GLN A 161 4.59 -15.32 11.54
CA GLN A 161 5.62 -14.72 12.41
C GLN A 161 6.44 -13.66 11.69
N MET A 162 6.54 -13.78 10.36
CA MET A 162 7.31 -12.86 9.54
C MET A 162 6.60 -12.60 8.22
N VAL A 163 6.64 -11.36 7.79
CA VAL A 163 6.24 -10.91 6.46
C VAL A 163 7.49 -10.60 5.67
N LYS A 164 7.57 -11.09 4.44
CA LYS A 164 8.64 -10.80 3.51
C LYS A 164 8.10 -10.07 2.29
N MET A 165 8.72 -8.95 1.92
CA MET A 165 8.46 -8.28 0.65
C MET A 165 9.72 -8.41 -0.21
N SER A 166 9.56 -9.01 -1.38
CA SER A 166 10.69 -9.33 -2.26
C SER A 166 10.88 -8.24 -3.33
N GLN A 167 12.13 -8.03 -3.76
CA GLN A 167 12.48 -7.20 -4.92
C GLN A 167 11.87 -5.78 -4.90
N ILE A 168 12.08 -5.06 -3.80
CA ILE A 168 11.60 -3.69 -3.64
C ILE A 168 12.33 -2.77 -4.62
N GLN A 169 11.56 -2.26 -5.59
CA GLN A 169 11.97 -1.25 -6.58
C GLN A 169 11.23 0.10 -6.39
N ASN A 170 10.46 0.24 -5.31
CA ASN A 170 9.68 1.44 -5.04
C ASN A 170 10.60 2.65 -4.79
N LEU A 171 10.56 3.63 -5.70
CA LEU A 171 11.48 4.77 -5.68
C LEU A 171 11.27 5.71 -4.47
N ASP A 172 10.05 5.84 -3.95
CA ASP A 172 9.79 6.59 -2.71
C ASP A 172 10.50 5.94 -1.50
N THR A 173 10.51 4.62 -1.43
CA THR A 173 11.22 3.87 -0.37
C THR A 173 12.75 4.00 -0.54
N ALA A 174 13.24 3.92 -1.78
CA ALA A 174 14.66 4.11 -2.07
C ALA A 174 15.14 5.54 -1.73
N ALA A 175 14.31 6.56 -2.02
CA ALA A 175 14.55 7.94 -1.64
C ALA A 175 14.50 8.16 -0.13
N PHE A 176 13.54 7.55 0.57
CA PHE A 176 13.48 7.54 2.02
C PHE A 176 14.79 7.00 2.63
N ILE A 177 15.27 5.84 2.14
CA ILE A 177 16.55 5.27 2.59
C ILE A 177 17.70 6.24 2.35
N HIS A 178 17.75 6.89 1.19
CA HIS A 178 18.75 7.91 0.90
C HIS A 178 18.71 9.07 1.90
N GLN A 179 17.53 9.58 2.24
CA GLN A 179 17.36 10.68 3.19
C GLN A 179 17.82 10.30 4.60
N VAL A 180 17.33 9.17 5.14
CA VAL A 180 17.66 8.75 6.52
C VAL A 180 19.13 8.40 6.70
N THR A 181 19.84 8.12 5.60
CA THR A 181 21.28 7.81 5.64
C THR A 181 22.18 8.95 5.18
N GLY A 182 21.60 10.11 4.86
CA GLY A 182 22.32 11.28 4.36
C GLY A 182 23.08 11.01 3.06
N GLY A 183 22.52 10.15 2.19
CA GLY A 183 23.09 9.79 0.90
C GLY A 183 24.34 8.90 0.92
N LYS A 184 24.70 8.36 2.10
CA LYS A 184 25.86 7.48 2.24
C LYS A 184 25.57 6.09 1.67
N ILE A 185 26.60 5.43 1.14
CA ILE A 185 26.53 4.01 0.80
C ILE A 185 26.49 3.21 2.10
N ILE A 186 25.42 2.44 2.28
CA ILE A 186 25.12 1.70 3.49
C ILE A 186 25.71 0.31 3.37
N ARG A 187 26.47 -0.11 4.38
CA ARG A 187 27.00 -1.49 4.50
C ARG A 187 26.24 -2.32 5.53
N ASN A 188 25.60 -1.66 6.49
CA ASN A 188 24.72 -2.29 7.47
C ASN A 188 23.40 -1.50 7.53
N PHE A 189 22.28 -2.19 7.31
CA PHE A 189 20.94 -1.61 7.31
C PHE A 189 20.22 -1.69 8.66
N ASP A 190 20.85 -2.25 9.71
CA ASP A 190 20.26 -2.40 11.04
C ASP A 190 19.82 -1.06 11.66
N SER A 191 20.45 0.06 11.26
CA SER A 191 20.11 1.40 11.75
C SER A 191 18.98 2.08 10.98
N VAL A 192 18.45 1.47 9.92
CA VAL A 192 17.35 2.04 9.13
C VAL A 192 16.04 1.53 9.71
N ASP A 193 15.24 2.43 10.27
CA ASP A 193 13.84 2.10 10.59
C ASP A 193 13.04 1.96 9.29
N ILE A 194 13.12 0.76 8.71
CA ILE A 194 12.47 0.47 7.45
C ILE A 194 10.95 0.52 7.60
N LEU A 195 10.39 0.28 8.78
CA LEU A 195 8.93 0.32 8.98
C LEU A 195 8.36 1.72 8.74
N ALA A 196 9.14 2.78 8.90
CA ALA A 196 8.72 4.14 8.56
C ALA A 196 8.69 4.41 7.03
N ALA A 197 9.17 3.49 6.21
CA ALA A 197 9.28 3.70 4.77
C ALA A 197 7.93 3.53 4.03
N PRO A 198 7.67 4.32 2.96
CA PRO A 198 6.36 4.34 2.29
C PRO A 198 5.82 3.00 1.79
N SER A 199 6.68 2.09 1.30
CA SER A 199 6.24 0.77 0.82
C SER A 199 5.62 -0.10 1.91
N ASN A 200 5.92 0.16 3.18
CA ASN A 200 5.39 -0.65 4.28
C ASN A 200 3.94 -0.32 4.63
N GLU A 201 3.41 0.84 4.24
CA GLU A 201 2.04 1.23 4.62
C GLU A 201 0.98 0.27 4.09
N TYR A 202 1.19 -0.22 2.87
CA TYR A 202 0.35 -1.25 2.27
C TYR A 202 0.39 -2.56 3.08
N MET A 203 1.60 -3.05 3.38
CA MET A 203 1.79 -4.28 4.16
C MET A 203 1.19 -4.12 5.57
N LYS A 204 1.47 -3.02 6.26
CA LYS A 204 0.91 -2.71 7.59
C LYS A 204 -0.60 -2.73 7.57
N THR A 205 -1.23 -2.14 6.56
CA THR A 205 -2.69 -2.11 6.45
C THR A 205 -3.25 -3.52 6.37
N VAL A 206 -2.72 -4.36 5.47
CA VAL A 206 -3.13 -5.76 5.32
C VAL A 206 -2.91 -6.54 6.62
N MET A 207 -1.72 -6.45 7.20
CA MET A 207 -1.39 -7.18 8.42
C MET A 207 -2.27 -6.74 9.60
N THR A 208 -2.51 -5.44 9.74
CA THR A 208 -3.44 -4.88 10.74
C THR A 208 -4.82 -5.47 10.57
N GLN A 209 -5.37 -5.47 9.35
CA GLN A 209 -6.70 -6.04 9.11
C GLN A 209 -6.77 -7.55 9.34
N ALA A 210 -5.67 -8.28 9.15
CA ALA A 210 -5.56 -9.69 9.48
C ALA A 210 -5.30 -9.96 10.98
N GLY A 211 -5.32 -8.94 11.84
CA GLY A 211 -5.15 -9.08 13.29
C GLY A 211 -3.69 -9.06 13.78
N TYR A 212 -2.74 -8.64 12.93
CA TYR A 212 -1.32 -8.59 13.26
C TYR A 212 -0.80 -7.16 13.43
N GLU A 213 0.15 -7.00 14.36
CA GLU A 213 0.95 -5.80 14.56
C GLU A 213 2.36 -5.99 13.98
N ALA A 214 2.88 -4.98 13.26
CA ALA A 214 4.25 -4.97 12.79
C ALA A 214 5.21 -4.54 13.90
N MET A 215 6.14 -5.41 14.28
CA MET A 215 7.00 -5.21 15.45
C MET A 215 8.36 -4.61 15.10
N SER A 216 9.02 -5.13 14.07
CA SER A 216 10.34 -4.69 13.65
C SER A 216 10.58 -5.08 12.20
N GLY A 217 11.21 -4.20 11.42
CA GLY A 217 11.60 -4.47 10.04
C GLY A 217 13.10 -4.45 9.85
N ARG A 218 13.60 -5.17 8.86
CA ARG A 218 14.99 -5.08 8.38
C ARG A 218 15.05 -5.22 6.87
N ILE A 219 16.08 -4.62 6.27
CA ILE A 219 16.42 -4.83 4.87
C ILE A 219 17.29 -6.08 4.76
N THR A 220 16.97 -6.97 3.81
CA THR A 220 17.76 -8.17 3.51
C THR A 220 18.02 -8.32 2.01
N GLY A 221 18.94 -9.22 1.65
CA GLY A 221 19.37 -9.42 0.26
C GLY A 221 20.47 -8.46 -0.18
N LYS A 222 20.92 -8.63 -1.43
CA LYS A 222 21.95 -7.79 -2.07
C LYS A 222 21.28 -6.91 -3.13
N GLY A 223 20.77 -5.76 -2.70
CA GLY A 223 20.32 -4.72 -3.63
C GLY A 223 21.49 -4.03 -4.33
N ILE A 224 21.14 -3.12 -5.24
CA ILE A 224 22.08 -2.36 -6.07
C ILE A 224 21.87 -0.86 -5.88
N TYR A 225 22.94 -0.09 -6.09
CA TYR A 225 22.86 1.36 -6.16
C TYR A 225 22.77 1.82 -7.60
N GLN A 226 21.76 2.62 -7.92
CA GLN A 226 21.63 3.32 -9.19
C GLN A 226 21.46 4.82 -8.96
N THR A 227 22.00 5.63 -9.86
CA THR A 227 21.74 7.08 -9.82
C THR A 227 20.33 7.39 -10.28
N VAL A 228 19.77 8.52 -9.86
CA VAL A 228 18.46 8.99 -10.36
C VAL A 228 18.45 9.10 -11.89
N LYS A 229 19.58 9.51 -12.49
CA LYS A 229 19.76 9.53 -13.95
C LYS A 229 19.61 8.12 -14.57
N GLN A 230 20.26 7.11 -13.99
CA GLN A 230 20.14 5.73 -14.46
C GLN A 230 18.72 5.19 -14.34
N LEU A 231 18.04 5.47 -13.21
CA LEU A 231 16.66 5.07 -12.98
C LEU A 231 15.69 5.68 -14.00
N LYS A 232 15.86 6.97 -14.33
CA LYS A 232 15.10 7.63 -15.40
C LYS A 232 15.33 6.98 -16.76
N THR A 233 16.60 6.73 -17.13
CA THR A 233 16.94 6.05 -18.39
C THR A 233 16.37 4.63 -18.44
N GLY A 234 16.37 3.92 -17.31
CA GLY A 234 15.77 2.59 -17.15
C GLY A 234 14.24 2.59 -17.07
N LYS A 235 13.59 3.76 -17.17
CA LYS A 235 12.13 3.93 -17.12
C LYS A 235 11.50 3.35 -15.84
N PHE A 236 12.18 3.46 -14.70
CA PHE A 236 11.57 3.08 -13.43
C PHE A 236 10.34 3.95 -13.14
N SER A 237 9.25 3.28 -12.74
CA SER A 237 7.97 3.92 -12.45
C SER A 237 8.07 4.78 -11.18
N LEU A 238 7.61 6.03 -11.30
CA LEU A 238 7.42 6.92 -10.15
C LEU A 238 6.04 6.71 -9.53
N ASN A 239 5.90 7.07 -8.26
CA ASN A 239 4.57 7.18 -7.66
C ASN A 239 3.69 8.15 -8.48
N PRO A 240 2.42 7.80 -8.75
CA PRO A 240 1.51 8.65 -9.52
C PRO A 240 1.42 10.10 -9.03
N LYS A 241 1.68 10.37 -7.74
CA LYS A 241 1.71 11.74 -7.19
C LYS A 241 2.69 12.68 -7.92
N PHE A 242 3.71 12.13 -8.58
CA PHE A 242 4.70 12.90 -9.33
C PHE A 242 4.36 13.10 -10.80
N ASN A 243 3.26 12.52 -11.31
CA ASN A 243 2.85 12.60 -12.72
C ASN A 243 3.98 12.28 -13.71
N GLY A 244 4.85 11.31 -13.36
CA GLY A 244 6.01 10.93 -14.17
C GLY A 244 7.20 11.90 -14.16
N SER A 245 7.16 13.01 -13.41
CA SER A 245 8.27 13.96 -13.32
C SER A 245 9.32 13.54 -12.29
N TYR A 246 10.50 13.16 -12.80
CA TYR A 246 11.68 12.92 -11.97
C TYR A 246 12.17 14.19 -11.28
N GLU A 247 11.95 15.36 -11.88
CA GLU A 247 12.31 16.65 -11.30
C GLU A 247 11.45 16.95 -10.05
N ALA A 248 10.16 16.64 -10.09
CA ALA A 248 9.28 16.75 -8.92
C ALA A 248 9.68 15.74 -7.82
N PHE A 249 9.98 14.50 -8.21
CA PHE A 249 10.48 13.47 -7.29
C PHE A 249 11.79 13.89 -6.60
N MET A 250 12.76 14.39 -7.37
CA MET A 250 14.02 14.86 -6.81
C MET A 250 13.82 16.05 -5.88
N LYS A 251 12.94 16.99 -6.23
CA LYS A 251 12.62 18.15 -5.41
C LYS A 251 12.02 17.75 -4.05
N GLU A 252 11.06 16.81 -4.05
CA GLU A 252 10.44 16.29 -2.83
C GLU A 252 11.46 15.69 -1.87
N TYR A 253 12.39 14.89 -2.42
CA TYR A 253 13.34 14.13 -1.61
C TYR A 253 14.71 14.80 -1.43
N GLY A 254 14.92 16.00 -1.98
CA GLY A 254 16.21 16.70 -1.92
C GLY A 254 17.33 15.98 -2.68
N LEU A 255 16.99 15.33 -3.79
CA LEU A 255 17.93 14.54 -4.59
C LEU A 255 18.51 15.35 -5.75
N SER A 256 19.64 14.88 -6.28
CA SER A 256 20.19 15.29 -7.58
C SER A 256 20.16 14.13 -8.57
N TRP A 257 20.47 14.40 -9.84
CA TRP A 257 20.60 13.36 -10.86
C TRP A 257 21.65 12.29 -10.52
N ASP A 258 22.66 12.67 -9.73
CA ASP A 258 23.76 11.80 -9.31
C ASP A 258 23.54 11.15 -7.94
N SER A 259 22.45 11.50 -7.23
CA SER A 259 22.05 10.82 -6.00
C SER A 259 21.90 9.33 -6.26
N LYS A 260 22.61 8.51 -5.47
CA LYS A 260 22.53 7.05 -5.54
C LYS A 260 21.42 6.55 -4.64
N LEU A 261 20.50 5.79 -5.22
CA LEU A 261 19.37 5.15 -4.53
C LEU A 261 19.60 3.65 -4.49
N TYR A 262 19.31 3.04 -3.33
CA TYR A 262 19.40 1.59 -3.13
C TYR A 262 18.07 0.94 -3.53
N ILE A 263 18.11 -0.04 -4.44
CA ILE A 263 16.96 -0.76 -4.99
C ILE A 263 17.24 -2.27 -5.08
N ASP A 264 16.25 -3.08 -5.47
CA ASP A 264 16.36 -4.54 -5.65
C ASP A 264 16.75 -5.31 -4.37
N TYR A 265 16.25 -4.85 -3.23
CA TYR A 265 16.43 -5.51 -1.94
C TYR A 265 15.12 -6.12 -1.45
N ASN A 266 15.18 -6.89 -0.36
CA ASN A 266 13.99 -7.41 0.31
C ASN A 266 13.80 -6.69 1.64
N ILE A 267 12.56 -6.68 2.13
CA ILE A 267 12.23 -6.25 3.48
C ILE A 267 11.65 -7.45 4.22
N GLU A 268 12.13 -7.71 5.43
CA GLU A 268 11.57 -8.70 6.34
C GLU A 268 11.03 -7.99 7.58
N VAL A 269 9.77 -8.24 7.92
CA VAL A 269 9.07 -7.63 9.04
C VAL A 269 8.59 -8.73 9.99
N LYS A 270 9.03 -8.67 11.24
CA LYS A 270 8.45 -9.50 12.30
C LYS A 270 7.07 -8.95 12.64
N VAL A 271 6.10 -9.85 12.76
CA VAL A 271 4.73 -9.50 13.12
C VAL A 271 4.29 -10.31 14.35
N LYS A 272 3.31 -9.78 15.06
CA LYS A 272 2.70 -10.45 16.22
C LYS A 272 1.18 -10.39 16.07
N TYR A 273 0.51 -11.51 16.31
CA TYR A 273 -0.96 -11.53 16.35
C TYR A 273 -1.46 -10.93 17.67
N VAL A 274 -2.48 -10.08 17.58
CA VAL A 274 -2.97 -9.24 18.69
C VAL A 274 -4.50 -9.16 18.78
N LYS A 275 -5.22 -9.99 18.01
CA LYS A 275 -6.69 -10.03 18.00
C LYS A 275 -7.22 -11.36 18.50
#